data_AF-A0A0F5LKE2-F1
#
_entry.id   AF-A0A0F5LKE2-F1
#
_cell.length_a   1.000
_cell.length_b   1.000
_cell.length_c   1.000
_cell.angle_alpha   90.00
_cell.angle_beta   90.00
_cell.angle_gamma   90.00
#
_symmetry.space_group_name_H-M   'P 1'
#
loop_
_entity.id
_entity.type
_entity.pdbx_description
1 polymer ?
#
loop_
_entity_poly.entity_id
_entity_poly.type
_entity_poly.pdbx_seq_one_letter_code
_entity_poly.pdbx_strand_id
1 'polypeptide(L)'
;MCKMIKIASLTAVMVLSGLGTSLPAFAVSAQIAICGSSGCTCRVSNDSIDTLATQMPGAFPASYETKTLVNYDGKFYWSSLTPAQLDRKYGGTGSCPLEVTDNSGMADGRWQISVGVTDTSACKMVGGQVAASGMTGETRTIQWDREFHPDKLFMESVGMVRWSKTGLQTWRGVVVDERMSANGGASGASVIHSISVDSATQVSGSTVFEYDLSIPGLDAAAAAVIAGMQCKTVTPFTARKIG
;
A
#
# COMPACT_ATOMS: atom_id res chain seq x y z
N MET A 1 36.02 19.99 -90.99
CA MET A 1 34.92 19.18 -90.44
C MET A 1 35.45 18.52 -89.17
N CYS A 2 35.40 19.07 -87.96
CA CYS A 2 34.34 19.64 -87.11
C CYS A 2 33.42 18.59 -86.43
N LYS A 3 33.63 18.44 -85.10
CA LYS A 3 32.77 17.88 -84.01
C LYS A 3 32.61 16.33 -83.97
N MET A 4 32.59 15.65 -82.81
CA MET A 4 32.05 16.02 -81.49
C MET A 4 32.88 15.47 -80.30
N ILE A 5 32.81 16.24 -79.22
CA ILE A 5 33.23 15.96 -77.84
C ILE A 5 32.17 15.10 -77.14
N LYS A 6 32.56 14.07 -76.35
CA LYS A 6 31.72 13.47 -75.30
C LYS A 6 32.47 13.48 -73.97
N ILE A 7 31.94 14.27 -73.06
CA ILE A 7 32.26 14.35 -71.63
C ILE A 7 31.54 13.18 -70.95
N ALA A 8 32.25 12.35 -70.18
CA ALA A 8 31.65 11.36 -69.30
C ALA A 8 31.92 11.74 -67.84
N SER A 9 30.82 11.90 -67.11
CA SER A 9 30.71 12.47 -65.77
C SER A 9 31.42 11.68 -64.67
N LEU A 10 32.03 12.43 -63.75
CA LEU A 10 32.35 12.01 -62.39
C LEU A 10 31.06 11.54 -61.68
N THR A 11 31.10 10.35 -61.07
CA THR A 11 30.10 9.93 -60.08
C THR A 11 30.78 9.88 -58.72
N ALA A 12 30.51 10.88 -57.88
CA ALA A 12 30.94 10.93 -56.49
C ALA A 12 29.99 10.05 -55.66
N VAL A 13 30.49 8.94 -55.11
CA VAL A 13 29.76 8.11 -54.14
C VAL A 13 29.98 8.71 -52.75
N MET A 14 28.98 9.43 -52.26
CA MET A 14 28.94 9.96 -50.90
C MET A 14 28.41 8.84 -49.98
N VAL A 15 29.32 8.19 -49.24
CA VAL A 15 28.97 7.20 -48.21
C VAL A 15 28.47 7.97 -46.99
N LEU A 16 27.14 8.05 -46.87
CA LEU A 16 26.46 8.61 -45.70
C LEU A 16 26.49 7.56 -44.58
N SER A 17 27.52 7.61 -43.74
CA SER A 17 27.61 6.81 -42.52
C SER A 17 26.49 7.23 -41.56
N GLY A 18 25.40 6.45 -41.55
CA GLY A 18 24.30 6.62 -40.63
C GLY A 18 24.74 6.42 -39.19
N LEU A 19 24.77 7.52 -38.43
CA LEU A 19 24.73 7.51 -36.98
C LEU A 19 23.40 6.87 -36.56
N GLY A 20 23.42 5.57 -36.27
CA GLY A 20 22.31 4.89 -35.63
C GLY A 20 22.11 5.47 -34.24
N THR A 21 21.16 6.39 -34.09
CA THR A 21 20.64 6.79 -32.79
C THR A 21 19.90 5.58 -32.21
N SER A 22 20.57 4.80 -31.38
CA SER A 22 19.92 3.85 -30.49
C SER A 22 19.05 4.65 -29.52
N LEU A 23 17.77 4.77 -29.82
CA LEU A 23 16.80 5.28 -28.86
C LEU A 23 16.87 4.40 -27.62
N PRO A 24 16.86 4.97 -26.40
CA PRO A 24 16.80 4.17 -25.19
C PRO A 24 15.55 3.30 -25.25
N ALA A 25 15.72 1.99 -25.06
CA ALA A 25 14.60 1.09 -24.88
C ALA A 25 13.83 1.57 -23.66
N PHE A 26 12.64 2.16 -23.87
CA PHE A 26 11.74 2.47 -22.79
C PHE A 26 11.40 1.15 -22.11
N ALA A 27 11.76 1.01 -20.82
CA ALA A 27 11.41 -0.15 -20.04
C ALA A 27 9.88 -0.28 -20.00
N VAL A 28 9.33 -1.24 -20.73
CA VAL A 28 7.91 -1.55 -20.70
C VAL A 28 7.59 -2.07 -19.30
N SER A 29 6.53 -1.53 -18.69
CA SER A 29 6.03 -1.92 -17.38
C SER A 29 4.80 -2.84 -17.52
N ALA A 30 4.72 -3.91 -16.73
CA ALA A 30 3.57 -4.82 -16.76
C ALA A 30 2.34 -4.22 -16.05
N GLN A 31 1.13 -4.44 -16.56
CA GLN A 31 -0.08 -4.20 -15.78
C GLN A 31 -0.32 -5.37 -14.81
N ILE A 32 -0.51 -5.07 -13.54
CA ILE A 32 -0.73 -6.05 -12.47
C ILE A 32 -2.12 -5.85 -11.86
N ALA A 33 -2.87 -6.93 -11.68
CA ALA A 33 -4.12 -6.96 -10.91
C ALA A 33 -3.95 -7.86 -9.68
N ILE A 34 -4.20 -7.33 -8.49
CA ILE A 34 -4.21 -8.09 -7.24
C ILE A 34 -5.67 -8.34 -6.89
N CYS A 35 -6.09 -9.60 -6.94
CA CYS A 35 -7.48 -9.96 -6.85
C CYS A 35 -7.78 -10.71 -5.55
N GLY A 36 -8.95 -10.45 -4.97
CA GLY A 36 -9.49 -11.11 -3.79
C GLY A 36 -10.92 -11.59 -4.02
N SER A 37 -11.70 -11.80 -2.97
CA SER A 37 -13.11 -12.22 -3.06
C SER A 37 -14.09 -11.06 -3.33
N SER A 38 -13.61 -9.81 -3.34
CA SER A 38 -14.43 -8.60 -3.46
C SER A 38 -13.99 -7.68 -4.59
N GLY A 39 -13.28 -8.21 -5.58
CA GLY A 39 -12.74 -7.47 -6.73
C GLY A 39 -11.22 -7.53 -6.82
N CYS A 40 -10.67 -6.64 -7.64
CA CYS A 40 -9.24 -6.50 -7.87
C CYS A 40 -8.79 -5.05 -7.67
N THR A 41 -7.53 -4.91 -7.26
CA THR A 41 -6.79 -3.65 -7.28
C THR A 41 -5.80 -3.70 -8.44
N CYS A 42 -5.84 -2.72 -9.34
CA CYS A 42 -5.01 -2.71 -10.54
C CYS A 42 -3.94 -1.63 -10.48
N ARG A 43 -2.75 -1.95 -10.97
CA ARG A 43 -1.61 -1.04 -11.00
C ARG A 43 -0.72 -1.30 -12.20
N VAL A 44 0.19 -0.36 -12.44
CA VAL A 44 1.33 -0.57 -13.32
C VAL A 44 2.52 -1.02 -12.46
N SER A 45 3.21 -2.06 -12.89
CA SER A 45 4.45 -2.54 -12.28
C SER A 45 5.50 -1.45 -12.35
N ASN A 46 6.22 -1.28 -11.26
CA ASN A 46 7.35 -0.37 -11.21
C ASN A 46 8.66 -1.05 -11.65
N ASP A 47 8.65 -2.38 -11.64
CA ASP A 47 9.72 -3.19 -12.20
C ASP A 47 9.54 -3.31 -13.71
N SER A 48 10.66 -3.24 -14.43
CA SER A 48 10.69 -3.56 -15.85
C SER A 48 10.28 -5.02 -16.07
N ILE A 49 9.76 -5.29 -17.27
CA ILE A 49 9.45 -6.66 -17.69
C ILE A 49 10.66 -7.60 -17.53
N ASP A 50 11.88 -7.12 -17.79
CA ASP A 50 13.11 -7.91 -17.62
C ASP A 50 13.37 -8.30 -16.16
N THR A 51 13.15 -7.37 -15.23
CA THR A 51 13.27 -7.63 -13.78
C THR A 51 12.22 -8.65 -13.35
N LEU A 52 10.97 -8.49 -13.79
CA LEU A 52 9.89 -9.43 -13.51
C LEU A 52 10.16 -10.81 -14.12
N ALA A 53 10.72 -10.89 -15.32
CA ALA A 53 11.07 -12.14 -15.98
C ALA A 53 12.20 -12.89 -15.25
N THR A 54 13.12 -12.14 -14.64
CA THR A 54 14.18 -12.70 -13.79
C THR A 54 13.63 -13.24 -12.48
N GLN A 55 12.64 -12.57 -11.88
CA GLN A 55 11.98 -13.00 -10.64
C GLN A 55 11.01 -14.17 -10.86
N MET A 56 10.42 -14.27 -12.05
CA MET A 56 9.45 -15.29 -12.44
C MET A 56 9.90 -16.03 -13.71
N PRO A 57 11.02 -16.78 -13.65
CA PRO A 57 11.57 -17.45 -14.82
C PRO A 57 10.58 -18.45 -15.41
N GLY A 58 10.34 -18.37 -16.72
CA GLY A 58 9.42 -19.25 -17.46
C GLY A 58 7.94 -18.86 -17.38
N ALA A 59 7.58 -17.82 -16.63
CA ALA A 59 6.19 -17.39 -16.48
C ALA A 59 5.73 -16.37 -17.55
N PHE A 60 6.60 -15.90 -18.44
CA PHE A 60 6.28 -14.84 -19.41
C PHE A 60 5.79 -15.41 -20.76
N PRO A 61 4.51 -15.25 -21.12
CA PRO A 61 4.02 -15.60 -22.44
C PRO A 61 4.55 -14.62 -23.49
N ALA A 62 4.73 -15.08 -24.74
CA ALA A 62 5.18 -14.23 -25.86
C ALA A 62 4.28 -13.00 -26.13
N SER A 63 3.06 -12.96 -25.58
CA SER A 63 2.09 -11.87 -25.72
C SER A 63 1.78 -11.14 -24.41
N TYR A 64 2.75 -11.07 -23.49
CA TYR A 64 2.59 -10.44 -22.17
C TYR A 64 2.10 -8.99 -22.22
N GLU A 65 2.45 -8.22 -23.26
CA GLU A 65 2.08 -6.80 -23.41
C GLU A 65 0.56 -6.58 -23.50
N THR A 66 -0.17 -7.60 -23.93
CA THR A 66 -1.64 -7.58 -24.06
C THR A 66 -2.34 -8.28 -22.88
N LYS A 67 -1.58 -8.68 -21.87
CA LYS A 67 -2.06 -9.49 -20.75
C LYS A 67 -1.86 -8.74 -19.44
N THR A 68 -2.74 -9.00 -18.49
CA THR A 68 -2.61 -8.52 -17.12
C THR A 68 -2.02 -9.64 -16.27
N LEU A 69 -0.96 -9.34 -15.52
CA LEU A 69 -0.41 -10.25 -14.53
C LEU A 69 -1.33 -10.23 -13.30
N VAL A 70 -1.91 -11.36 -12.95
CA VAL A 70 -2.84 -11.48 -11.82
C VAL A 70 -2.13 -12.10 -10.64
N ASN A 71 -2.23 -11.49 -9.46
CA ASN A 71 -1.96 -12.13 -8.18
C ASN A 71 -3.29 -12.50 -7.54
N TYR A 72 -3.49 -13.79 -7.26
CA TYR A 72 -4.63 -14.27 -6.50
C TYR A 72 -4.15 -15.34 -5.52
N ASP A 73 -4.44 -15.15 -4.23
CA ASP A 73 -4.04 -16.07 -3.16
C ASP A 73 -2.52 -16.38 -3.17
N GLY A 74 -1.71 -15.35 -3.40
CA GLY A 74 -0.24 -15.46 -3.47
C GLY A 74 0.30 -16.09 -4.75
N LYS A 75 -0.55 -16.52 -5.69
CA LYS A 75 -0.15 -17.11 -6.97
C LYS A 75 -0.23 -16.09 -8.09
N PHE A 76 0.83 -16.03 -8.90
CA PHE A 76 0.93 -15.18 -10.07
C PHE A 76 0.61 -15.95 -11.35
N TYR A 77 -0.21 -15.37 -12.24
CA TYR A 77 -0.46 -15.93 -13.57
C TYR A 77 -0.89 -14.84 -14.56
N TRP A 78 -0.69 -15.07 -15.86
CA TRP A 78 -1.10 -14.11 -16.89
C TRP A 78 -2.52 -14.35 -17.36
N SER A 79 -3.30 -13.28 -17.42
CA SER A 79 -4.68 -13.27 -17.91
C SER A 79 -4.79 -12.42 -19.16
N SER A 80 -5.56 -12.90 -20.15
CA SER A 80 -5.97 -12.06 -21.29
C SER A 80 -7.16 -11.16 -20.98
N LEU A 81 -7.74 -11.25 -19.76
CA LEU A 81 -8.83 -10.38 -19.35
C LEU A 81 -8.31 -8.99 -19.02
N THR A 82 -9.11 -7.97 -19.34
CA THR A 82 -8.82 -6.60 -18.94
C THR A 82 -8.95 -6.43 -17.42
N PRO A 83 -8.30 -5.41 -16.81
CA PRO A 83 -8.49 -5.02 -15.41
C PRO A 83 -9.95 -5.01 -14.94
N ALA A 84 -10.83 -4.37 -15.71
CA ALA A 84 -12.26 -4.29 -15.39
C ALA A 84 -12.97 -5.66 -15.46
N GLN A 85 -12.56 -6.53 -16.37
CA GLN A 85 -13.09 -7.88 -16.47
C GLN A 85 -12.59 -8.78 -15.32
N LEU A 86 -11.34 -8.61 -14.92
CA LEU A 86 -10.77 -9.28 -13.75
C LEU A 86 -11.49 -8.83 -12.47
N ASP A 87 -11.67 -7.53 -12.28
CA ASP A 87 -12.39 -7.00 -11.13
C ASP A 87 -13.80 -7.61 -11.01
N ARG A 88 -14.58 -7.62 -12.11
CA ARG A 88 -15.88 -8.31 -12.14
C ARG A 88 -15.79 -9.80 -11.84
N LYS A 89 -14.80 -10.50 -12.42
CA LYS A 89 -14.61 -11.94 -12.19
C LYS A 89 -14.39 -12.26 -10.72
N TYR A 90 -13.77 -11.34 -9.98
CA TYR A 90 -13.44 -11.50 -8.56
C TYR A 90 -14.44 -10.83 -7.61
N GLY A 91 -15.62 -10.44 -8.10
CA GLY A 91 -16.71 -9.91 -7.26
C GLY A 91 -16.75 -8.38 -7.14
N GLY A 92 -15.89 -7.68 -7.89
CA GLY A 92 -15.88 -6.22 -7.97
C GLY A 92 -16.89 -5.66 -8.96
N THR A 93 -16.96 -4.33 -9.04
CA THR A 93 -17.97 -3.60 -9.85
C THR A 93 -17.58 -3.45 -11.32
N GLY A 94 -16.36 -3.86 -11.67
CA GLY A 94 -15.72 -3.61 -12.96
C GLY A 94 -14.96 -2.30 -13.05
N SER A 95 -14.69 -1.66 -11.91
CA SER A 95 -13.88 -0.45 -11.81
C SER A 95 -12.55 -0.82 -11.17
N CYS A 96 -11.51 -0.96 -12.00
CA CYS A 96 -10.15 -1.25 -11.53
C CYS A 96 -9.24 -0.08 -11.95
N PRO A 97 -9.32 1.08 -11.25
CA PRO A 97 -8.48 2.23 -11.56
C PRO A 97 -7.01 1.86 -11.44
N LEU A 98 -6.19 2.32 -12.38
CA LEU A 98 -4.75 2.11 -12.39
C LEU A 98 -4.09 3.01 -11.35
N GLU A 99 -3.62 2.42 -10.25
CA GLU A 99 -2.75 3.12 -9.32
C GLU A 99 -1.35 3.20 -9.90
N VAL A 100 -0.90 4.42 -10.17
CA VAL A 100 0.49 4.71 -10.54
C VAL A 100 1.23 4.94 -9.23
N THR A 101 1.81 3.88 -8.66
CA THR A 101 2.70 4.02 -7.50
C THR A 101 4.00 4.69 -7.95
N ASP A 102 4.23 5.93 -7.53
CA ASP A 102 5.51 6.59 -7.70
C ASP A 102 6.56 5.88 -6.81
N ASN A 103 7.36 5.01 -7.41
CA ASN A 103 8.06 3.94 -6.72
C ASN A 103 9.48 4.31 -6.28
N SER A 104 9.66 5.53 -5.78
CA SER A 104 10.94 5.98 -5.24
C SER A 104 11.29 5.35 -3.88
N GLY A 105 10.40 4.55 -3.31
CA GLY A 105 10.52 4.03 -1.94
C GLY A 105 10.25 5.10 -0.90
N MET A 106 10.16 4.72 0.36
CA MET A 106 10.00 5.69 1.45
C MET A 106 11.23 6.58 1.56
N ALA A 107 11.02 7.89 1.70
CA ALA A 107 12.10 8.86 1.82
C ALA A 107 12.61 8.94 3.27
N ASP A 108 13.90 8.65 3.44
CA ASP A 108 14.59 8.84 4.72
C ASP A 108 14.60 10.32 5.15
N GLY A 109 14.72 10.57 6.45
CA GLY A 109 14.93 11.91 6.99
C GLY A 109 14.03 12.22 8.18
N ARG A 110 13.71 13.49 8.38
CA ARG A 110 12.86 13.93 9.48
C ARG A 110 11.39 13.76 9.11
N TRP A 111 10.64 13.11 9.98
CA TRP A 111 9.21 12.86 9.84
C TRP A 111 8.48 13.47 11.03
N GLN A 112 7.39 14.17 10.76
CA GLN A 112 6.46 14.70 11.75
C GLN A 112 5.21 13.84 11.78
N ILE A 113 4.90 13.31 12.96
CA ILE A 113 3.67 12.56 13.24
C ILE A 113 2.67 13.52 13.88
N SER A 114 1.50 13.64 13.27
CA SER A 114 0.39 14.45 13.75
C SER A 114 -0.76 13.53 14.12
N VAL A 115 -1.19 13.60 15.37
CA VAL A 115 -2.35 12.85 15.85
C VAL A 115 -3.55 13.77 15.78
N GLY A 116 -4.60 13.30 15.10
CA GLY A 116 -5.85 14.04 14.97
C GLY A 116 -6.72 13.91 16.21
N VAL A 117 -7.89 14.55 16.16
CA VAL A 117 -8.87 14.49 17.25
C VAL A 117 -9.46 13.08 17.31
N THR A 118 -9.40 12.46 18.48
CA THR A 118 -10.05 11.18 18.74
C THR A 118 -11.57 11.34 18.70
N ASP A 119 -12.23 10.58 17.84
CA ASP A 119 -13.69 10.45 17.84
C ASP A 119 -14.10 9.53 18.98
N THR A 120 -14.84 10.07 19.94
CA THR A 120 -15.41 9.36 21.10
C THR A 120 -16.94 9.40 21.07
N SER A 121 -17.58 9.66 19.92
CA SER A 121 -19.03 9.81 19.79
C SER A 121 -19.79 8.57 20.27
N ALA A 122 -19.19 7.38 20.15
CA ALA A 122 -19.74 6.12 20.66
C ALA A 122 -19.50 5.91 22.18
N CYS A 123 -18.81 6.82 22.86
CA CYS A 123 -18.39 6.68 24.26
C CYS A 123 -18.99 7.79 25.12
N LYS A 124 -20.29 7.66 25.45
CA LYS A 124 -21.09 8.70 26.12
C LYS A 124 -20.62 9.09 27.54
N MET A 125 -19.77 8.29 28.18
CA MET A 125 -19.33 8.48 29.57
C MET A 125 -17.85 8.85 29.71
N VAL A 126 -17.05 8.78 28.65
CA VAL A 126 -15.61 9.04 28.72
C VAL A 126 -15.34 10.48 28.30
N GLY A 127 -15.71 11.42 29.19
CA GLY A 127 -15.47 12.85 29.00
C GLY A 127 -13.98 13.16 28.91
N GLY A 128 -13.43 13.22 27.69
CA GLY A 128 -12.12 13.82 27.40
C GLY A 128 -10.88 13.08 27.91
N GLN A 129 -11.01 11.87 28.48
CA GLN A 129 -9.90 11.12 29.07
C GLN A 129 -9.53 9.82 28.33
N VAL A 130 -10.02 9.61 27.10
CA VAL A 130 -9.49 8.52 26.28
C VAL A 130 -8.14 8.98 25.73
N ALA A 131 -7.05 8.51 26.37
CA ALA A 131 -5.71 8.73 25.86
C ALA A 131 -5.65 8.20 24.42
N ALA A 132 -5.21 9.06 23.48
CA ALA A 132 -4.86 8.63 22.14
C ALA A 132 -3.95 7.41 22.26
N SER A 133 -4.41 6.30 21.70
CA SER A 133 -3.85 4.95 21.80
C SER A 133 -2.37 4.87 21.40
N GLY A 134 -1.48 5.24 22.33
CA GLY A 134 -0.03 5.12 22.21
C GLY A 134 0.64 6.00 21.14
N MET A 135 -0.08 6.89 20.46
CA MET A 135 0.53 7.84 19.52
C MET A 135 0.59 9.22 20.14
N THR A 136 1.81 9.69 20.34
CA THR A 136 2.10 11.09 20.65
C THR A 136 2.49 11.79 19.35
N GLY A 137 1.99 13.02 19.16
CA GLY A 137 2.45 13.85 18.05
C GLY A 137 3.91 14.21 18.27
N GLU A 138 4.82 13.70 17.44
CA GLU A 138 6.25 13.88 17.61
C GLU A 138 6.97 14.01 16.27
N THR A 139 8.10 14.71 16.27
CA THR A 139 9.01 14.76 15.13
C THR A 139 10.22 13.88 15.40
N ARG A 140 10.56 12.98 14.48
CA ARG A 140 11.71 12.08 14.61
C ARG A 140 12.39 11.83 13.28
N THR A 141 13.65 11.43 13.33
CA THR A 141 14.40 11.01 12.13
C THR A 141 14.17 9.52 11.91
N ILE A 142 13.72 9.15 10.72
CA ILE A 142 13.45 7.76 10.33
C ILE A 142 14.31 7.42 9.12
N GLN A 143 15.03 6.30 9.23
CA GLN A 143 15.66 5.63 8.10
C GLN A 143 14.77 4.49 7.69
N TRP A 144 14.12 4.60 6.54
CA TRP A 144 13.24 3.59 5.97
C TRP A 144 14.00 2.54 5.18
N ASP A 145 15.14 2.90 4.60
CA ASP A 145 15.89 2.03 3.69
C ASP A 145 15.03 1.64 2.47
N ARG A 146 14.23 2.61 1.99
CA ARG A 146 13.25 2.51 0.89
C ARG A 146 11.99 1.70 1.16
N GLU A 147 11.94 0.87 2.21
CA GLU A 147 10.76 0.07 2.54
C GLU A 147 10.01 0.59 3.78
N PHE A 148 8.68 0.70 3.65
CA PHE A 148 7.83 1.02 4.80
C PHE A 148 7.61 -0.20 5.68
N HIS A 149 7.92 -0.07 6.97
CA HIS A 149 7.44 -0.97 8.01
C HIS A 149 6.85 -0.15 9.17
N PRO A 150 5.62 -0.44 9.62
CA PRO A 150 4.96 0.31 10.69
C PRO A 150 5.78 0.49 11.97
N ASP A 151 6.58 -0.50 12.38
CA ASP A 151 7.42 -0.42 13.57
C ASP A 151 8.38 0.78 13.59
N LYS A 152 8.85 1.24 12.41
CA LYS A 152 9.70 2.43 12.32
C LYS A 152 8.93 3.71 12.67
N LEU A 153 7.61 3.71 12.50
CA LEU A 153 6.72 4.79 12.93
C LEU A 153 6.26 4.61 14.39
N PHE A 154 6.04 3.36 14.80
CA PHE A 154 5.52 2.96 16.10
C PHE A 154 6.62 2.41 17.02
N MET A 155 7.76 3.12 17.11
CA MET A 155 8.95 2.63 17.79
C MET A 155 8.71 2.28 19.28
N GLU A 156 7.82 2.99 19.95
CA GLU A 156 7.48 2.73 21.35
C GLU A 156 6.60 1.50 21.55
N SER A 157 5.97 0.98 20.49
CA SER A 157 5.12 -0.22 20.53
C SER A 157 5.67 -1.40 19.77
N VAL A 158 6.97 -1.37 19.45
CA VAL A 158 7.70 -2.50 18.87
C VAL A 158 7.58 -3.72 19.78
N GLY A 159 7.16 -4.84 19.19
CA GLY A 159 6.93 -6.10 19.91
C GLY A 159 5.58 -6.17 20.65
N MET A 160 4.86 -5.06 20.79
CA MET A 160 3.50 -5.02 21.34
C MET A 160 2.41 -5.10 20.26
N VAL A 161 2.72 -4.66 19.04
CA VAL A 161 1.80 -4.72 17.90
C VAL A 161 2.23 -5.81 16.93
N ARG A 162 1.32 -6.72 16.61
CA ARG A 162 1.49 -7.66 15.50
C ARG A 162 0.99 -7.02 14.22
N TRP A 163 1.93 -6.67 13.35
CA TRP A 163 1.64 -6.12 12.04
C TRP A 163 1.39 -7.23 11.00
N SER A 164 0.38 -7.02 10.17
CA SER A 164 0.16 -7.78 8.96
C SER A 164 -0.06 -6.82 7.79
N LYS A 165 0.56 -7.13 6.67
CA LYS A 165 0.34 -6.39 5.42
C LYS A 165 -1.03 -6.80 4.86
N THR A 166 -1.93 -5.85 4.65
CA THR A 166 -3.31 -6.09 4.17
C THR A 166 -3.52 -5.67 2.72
N GLY A 167 -2.52 -5.00 2.15
CA GLY A 167 -2.46 -4.61 0.74
C GLY A 167 -1.04 -4.13 0.42
N LEU A 168 -0.86 -3.46 -0.72
CA LEU A 168 0.47 -3.06 -1.16
C LEU A 168 1.11 -1.98 -0.29
N GLN A 169 0.29 -1.00 0.07
CA GLN A 169 0.67 0.15 0.88
C GLN A 169 -0.10 0.17 2.20
N THR A 170 -0.91 -0.85 2.47
CA THR A 170 -1.75 -0.90 3.65
C THR A 170 -1.30 -1.97 4.65
N TRP A 171 -1.37 -1.60 5.91
CA TRP A 171 -0.99 -2.44 7.03
C TRP A 171 -2.07 -2.42 8.10
N ARG A 172 -2.20 -3.55 8.78
CA ARG A 172 -3.05 -3.70 9.95
C ARG A 172 -2.19 -4.12 11.14
N GLY A 173 -2.30 -3.41 12.25
CA GLY A 173 -1.66 -3.76 13.51
C GLY A 173 -2.70 -4.20 14.51
N VAL A 174 -2.42 -5.26 15.26
CA VAL A 174 -3.22 -5.65 16.42
C VAL A 174 -2.33 -5.68 17.64
N VAL A 175 -2.70 -4.97 18.71
CA VAL A 175 -1.97 -5.07 19.96
C VAL A 175 -2.16 -6.47 20.53
N VAL A 176 -1.05 -7.16 20.80
CA VAL A 176 -1.02 -8.48 21.43
C VAL A 176 -0.79 -8.25 22.91
N ASP A 177 -1.86 -8.12 23.70
CA ASP A 177 -1.74 -8.09 25.15
C ASP A 177 -2.51 -9.25 25.76
N GLU A 178 -1.78 -10.24 26.27
CA GLU A 178 -2.34 -11.35 27.05
C GLU A 178 -2.98 -10.85 28.36
N ARG A 179 -2.63 -9.67 28.88
CA ARG A 179 -3.29 -9.07 30.07
C ARG A 179 -4.64 -8.44 29.75
N MET A 180 -4.89 -8.05 28.49
CA MET A 180 -6.25 -7.71 28.04
C MET A 180 -7.13 -8.96 27.88
N SER A 181 -6.54 -10.14 27.77
CA SER A 181 -7.24 -11.39 27.48
C SER A 181 -7.33 -12.38 28.66
N ALA A 182 -6.41 -12.36 29.64
CA ALA A 182 -6.12 -13.59 30.37
C ALA A 182 -5.85 -13.45 31.89
N ASN A 183 -6.52 -12.55 32.62
CA ASN A 183 -6.52 -12.59 34.09
C ASN A 183 -7.86 -12.20 34.76
N GLY A 184 -8.96 -12.82 34.34
CA GLY A 184 -10.08 -13.11 35.27
C GLY A 184 -11.11 -12.00 35.54
N GLY A 185 -11.41 -11.12 34.59
CA GLY A 185 -12.46 -10.11 34.78
C GLY A 185 -12.89 -9.35 33.52
N ALA A 186 -13.35 -10.07 32.49
CA ALA A 186 -14.34 -9.59 31.53
C ALA A 186 -14.20 -8.18 30.92
N SER A 187 -13.02 -7.87 30.41
CA SER A 187 -12.77 -6.72 29.56
C SER A 187 -12.16 -7.15 28.23
N GLY A 188 -12.98 -7.30 27.20
CA GLY A 188 -12.54 -7.57 25.82
C GLY A 188 -12.03 -6.30 25.15
N ALA A 189 -10.95 -5.71 25.67
CA ALA A 189 -10.33 -4.55 25.06
C ALA A 189 -9.50 -4.97 23.84
N SER A 190 -9.67 -4.28 22.71
CA SER A 190 -8.90 -4.49 21.49
C SER A 190 -8.40 -3.17 20.92
N VAL A 191 -7.18 -3.20 20.38
CA VAL A 191 -6.57 -2.04 19.71
C VAL A 191 -6.14 -2.47 18.32
N ILE A 192 -6.70 -1.80 17.31
CA ILE A 192 -6.47 -2.09 15.90
C ILE A 192 -5.92 -0.84 15.22
N HIS A 193 -4.73 -0.94 14.65
CA HIS A 193 -4.15 0.09 13.80
C HIS A 193 -4.44 -0.23 12.33
N SER A 194 -4.82 0.78 11.57
CA SER A 194 -4.94 0.72 10.11
C SER A 194 -4.06 1.81 9.50
N ILE A 195 -3.19 1.45 8.57
CA ILE A 195 -2.19 2.35 7.99
C ILE A 195 -2.25 2.25 6.47
N SER A 196 -2.03 3.38 5.80
CA SER A 196 -1.85 3.51 4.35
C SER A 196 -0.61 4.37 4.07
N VAL A 197 0.28 3.88 3.20
CA VAL A 197 1.38 4.67 2.64
C VAL A 197 0.84 5.46 1.46
N ASP A 198 0.62 6.76 1.64
CA ASP A 198 0.03 7.62 0.61
C ASP A 198 1.05 8.02 -0.46
N SER A 199 2.30 8.26 -0.06
CA SER A 199 3.42 8.57 -0.94
C SER A 199 4.77 8.27 -0.27
N ALA A 200 5.87 8.43 -1.00
CA ALA A 200 7.23 8.36 -0.45
C ALA A 200 7.48 9.28 0.77
N THR A 201 6.67 10.33 0.95
CA THR A 201 6.83 11.35 1.99
C THR A 201 5.62 11.49 2.90
N GLN A 202 4.60 10.63 2.76
CA GLN A 202 3.38 10.72 3.54
C GLN A 202 2.77 9.35 3.82
N VAL A 203 2.36 9.15 5.06
CA VAL A 203 1.62 7.99 5.55
C VAL A 203 0.40 8.50 6.31
N SER A 204 -0.74 7.87 6.09
CA SER A 204 -1.97 8.13 6.84
C SER A 204 -2.40 6.89 7.59
N GLY A 205 -3.19 7.06 8.64
CA GLY A 205 -3.75 5.93 9.35
C GLY A 205 -4.74 6.30 10.42
N SER A 206 -5.23 5.27 11.10
CA SER A 206 -6.10 5.41 12.26
C SER A 206 -5.79 4.32 13.27
N THR A 207 -6.05 4.61 14.53
CA THR A 207 -6.12 3.59 15.56
C THR A 207 -7.53 3.53 16.11
N VAL A 208 -8.05 2.32 16.18
CA VAL A 208 -9.35 2.01 16.74
C VAL A 208 -9.13 1.32 18.08
N PHE A 209 -9.69 1.88 19.14
CA PHE A 209 -9.75 1.25 20.44
C PHE A 209 -11.19 0.82 20.69
N GLU A 210 -11.41 -0.46 20.88
CA GLU A 210 -12.72 -1.02 21.20
C GLU A 210 -12.66 -1.69 22.57
N TYR A 211 -13.64 -1.42 23.42
CA TYR A 211 -13.75 -2.07 24.72
C TYR A 211 -15.11 -2.74 24.83
N ASP A 212 -15.12 -4.04 25.11
CA ASP A 212 -16.32 -4.80 25.49
C ASP A 212 -16.27 -5.16 26.99
N LEU A 213 -17.17 -4.57 27.78
CA LEU A 213 -17.31 -4.86 29.22
C LEU A 213 -18.40 -5.92 29.43
N SER A 214 -18.22 -7.11 28.87
CA SER A 214 -19.17 -8.21 29.06
C SER A 214 -18.88 -8.98 30.36
N ILE A 215 -19.12 -8.36 31.52
CA ILE A 215 -18.84 -8.94 32.84
C ILE A 215 -19.93 -9.95 33.26
N PRO A 216 -19.61 -11.26 33.37
CA PRO A 216 -20.56 -12.28 33.81
C PRO A 216 -20.92 -12.09 35.29
N GLY A 217 -22.21 -12.14 35.62
CA GLY A 217 -22.68 -12.13 37.01
C GLY A 217 -23.07 -10.75 37.57
N LEU A 218 -23.10 -9.69 36.75
CA LEU A 218 -23.74 -8.44 37.14
C LEU A 218 -25.26 -8.56 37.13
N ASP A 219 -25.90 -7.93 38.11
CA ASP A 219 -27.35 -7.77 38.14
C ASP A 219 -27.84 -6.98 36.90
N ALA A 220 -29.11 -7.12 36.55
CA ALA A 220 -29.68 -6.53 35.33
C ALA A 220 -29.58 -4.99 35.28
N ALA A 221 -29.50 -4.30 36.43
CA ALA A 221 -29.38 -2.84 36.50
C ALA A 221 -27.94 -2.40 36.22
N ALA A 222 -26.96 -3.11 36.78
CA ALA A 222 -25.55 -2.87 36.51
C ALA A 222 -25.17 -3.34 35.09
N ALA A 223 -25.76 -4.44 34.60
CA ALA A 223 -25.64 -4.86 33.20
C ALA A 223 -26.25 -3.85 32.23
N ALA A 224 -27.33 -3.12 32.56
CA ALA A 224 -27.89 -2.08 31.69
C ALA A 224 -27.00 -0.82 31.62
N VAL A 225 -26.32 -0.47 32.72
CA VAL A 225 -25.30 0.60 32.75
C VAL A 225 -24.08 0.18 31.93
N ILE A 226 -23.70 -1.10 32.01
CA ILE A 226 -22.48 -1.64 31.41
C ILE A 226 -22.63 -2.07 29.95
N ALA A 227 -23.80 -2.58 29.54
CA ALA A 227 -24.13 -2.90 28.15
C ALA A 227 -24.16 -1.65 27.26
N GLY A 228 -24.28 -0.46 27.86
CA GLY A 228 -24.07 0.83 27.19
C GLY A 228 -22.60 1.26 27.06
N MET A 229 -21.63 0.44 27.48
CA MET A 229 -20.19 0.76 27.50
C MET A 229 -19.39 0.04 26.42
N GLN A 230 -20.03 -0.42 25.33
CA GLN A 230 -19.30 -0.72 24.09
C GLN A 230 -18.75 0.59 23.54
N CYS A 231 -17.53 0.92 23.94
CA CYS A 231 -16.87 2.16 23.57
C CYS A 231 -15.89 1.87 22.44
N LYS A 232 -16.17 2.46 21.29
CA LYS A 232 -15.28 2.51 20.14
C LYS A 232 -14.77 3.92 19.98
N THR A 233 -13.45 4.09 20.00
CA THR A 233 -12.82 5.36 19.64
C THR A 233 -11.97 5.20 18.41
N VAL A 234 -11.91 6.26 17.61
CA VAL A 234 -11.08 6.30 16.40
C VAL A 234 -10.19 7.51 16.46
N THR A 235 -8.88 7.29 16.48
CA THR A 235 -7.88 8.37 16.46
C THR A 235 -7.16 8.35 15.12
N PRO A 236 -7.45 9.29 14.21
CA PRO A 236 -6.71 9.40 12.96
C PRO A 236 -5.31 9.96 13.23
N PHE A 237 -4.36 9.63 12.37
CA PHE A 237 -3.04 10.24 12.39
C PHE A 237 -2.47 10.37 10.98
N THR A 238 -1.50 11.27 10.85
CA THR A 238 -0.69 11.41 9.64
C THR A 238 0.77 11.47 10.02
N ALA A 239 1.64 10.95 9.17
CA ALA A 239 3.07 11.11 9.27
C ALA A 239 3.60 11.66 7.96
N ARG A 240 4.37 12.75 8.02
CA ARG A 240 4.87 13.45 6.83
C ARG A 240 6.35 13.76 6.97
N LYS A 241 7.13 13.55 5.90
CA LYS A 241 8.51 14.03 5.83
C LYS A 241 8.54 15.56 5.88
N ILE A 242 9.42 16.11 6.70
CA ILE A 242 9.68 17.55 6.82
C ILE A 242 11.16 17.82 6.52
N GLY A 243 11.43 18.92 5.79
CA GLY A 243 12.75 19.20 5.21
C GLY A 243 13.17 18.15 4.19
#